data_AF-A0A8T2RSN7-F1
#
_entry.id   AF-A0A8T2RSN7-F1
#
_cell.length_a   1.000
_cell.length_b   1.000
_cell.length_c   1.000
_cell.angle_alpha   90.00
_cell.angle_beta   90.00
_cell.angle_gamma   90.00
#
_symmetry.space_group_name_H-M   'P 1'
#
loop_
_entity.id
_entity.type
_entity.pdbx_description
1 polymer ?
#
loop_
_entity_poly.entity_id
_entity_poly.type
_entity_poly.pdbx_seq_one_letter_code
_entity_poly.pdbx_strand_id
1 'polypeptide(L)'
;MSENAEIYELNRREEHTREKQGEMAEGHVLLQQQQSPAIDRAAVSHLCLMNRPFHLRPSLVELCVPILSKQPDILTLLASLPPAICSQVISKLPLDLPLLPCSQFIHDEEYWKKRALLKWKKCDTSNHGRSWKQLFFECNLADALENFDPTLEDWSGLKELMETSKRFVHNLEIHQLPSRIGACMIFEVLGRQLSSLKLEYGWKNAGMLYDPDKFGMKVSDCLAFSASLYFATTLTNLDLSCNHLDDDKVKILLKGMMSHPCLLRLNLCHNRVGDEERI
;
A
#
# COMPACT_ATOMS: atom_id res chain seq x y z
N MET A 1 -41.47 39.94 -59.41
CA MET A 1 -42.52 39.85 -58.38
C MET A 1 -43.61 38.85 -58.79
N SER A 2 -43.23 37.60 -59.11
CA SER A 2 -44.14 36.60 -59.71
C SER A 2 -44.10 35.23 -59.03
N GLU A 3 -43.27 35.02 -58.00
CA GLU A 3 -43.11 33.70 -57.35
C GLU A 3 -43.90 33.55 -56.03
N ASN A 4 -44.45 34.62 -55.47
CA ASN A 4 -45.19 34.54 -54.19
C ASN A 4 -46.71 34.34 -54.34
N ALA A 5 -47.25 34.33 -55.57
CA ALA A 5 -48.67 34.08 -55.82
C ALA A 5 -48.99 32.59 -56.08
N GLU A 6 -48.03 31.81 -56.59
CA GLU A 6 -48.23 30.38 -56.87
C GLU A 6 -48.17 29.49 -55.60
N ILE A 7 -47.41 29.91 -54.57
CA ILE A 7 -47.28 29.14 -53.32
C ILE A 7 -48.57 29.16 -52.48
N TYR A 8 -49.36 30.24 -52.56
CA TYR A 8 -50.62 30.35 -51.79
C TYR A 8 -51.78 29.54 -52.40
N GLU A 9 -51.79 29.33 -53.72
CA GLU A 9 -52.78 28.49 -54.42
C GLU A 9 -52.50 26.98 -54.24
N LEU A 10 -51.23 26.58 -54.13
CA LEU A 10 -50.82 25.19 -53.90
C LEU A 10 -51.19 24.69 -52.50
N ASN A 11 -50.97 25.49 -51.45
CA ASN A 11 -51.32 25.11 -50.07
C ASN A 11 -52.84 24.96 -49.84
N ARG A 12 -53.67 25.75 -50.55
CA ARG A 12 -55.14 25.66 -50.45
C ARG A 12 -55.72 24.41 -51.12
N ARG A 13 -55.00 23.83 -52.09
CA ARG A 13 -55.42 22.59 -52.77
C ARG A 13 -55.04 21.33 -51.99
N GLU A 14 -54.00 21.37 -51.17
CA GLU A 14 -53.58 20.22 -50.34
C GLU A 14 -54.38 20.04 -49.04
N GLU A 15 -54.93 21.12 -48.46
CA GLU A 15 -55.81 21.02 -47.30
C GLU A 15 -57.20 20.44 -47.67
N HIS A 16 -57.69 20.75 -48.87
CA HIS A 16 -59.00 20.27 -49.34
C HIS A 16 -59.00 18.79 -49.80
N THR A 17 -57.83 18.23 -50.13
CA THR A 17 -57.64 16.79 -50.38
C THR A 17 -57.43 15.97 -49.11
N ARG A 18 -56.99 16.58 -48.00
CA ARG A 18 -56.88 15.91 -46.69
C ARG A 18 -58.22 15.79 -45.97
N GLU A 19 -59.13 16.73 -46.15
CA GLU A 19 -60.48 16.65 -45.57
C GLU A 19 -61.40 15.67 -46.32
N LYS A 20 -61.21 15.49 -47.64
CA LYS A 20 -62.00 14.53 -48.44
C LYS A 20 -61.56 13.06 -48.36
N GLN A 21 -60.40 12.77 -47.74
CA GLN A 21 -59.98 11.40 -47.42
C GLN A 21 -60.44 10.95 -46.02
N GLY A 22 -61.08 11.84 -45.24
CA GLY A 22 -61.61 11.56 -43.91
C GLY A 22 -63.07 11.07 -43.86
N GLU A 23 -63.81 11.03 -44.97
CA GLU A 23 -65.28 10.83 -44.96
C GLU A 23 -65.82 9.69 -45.83
N MET A 24 -64.98 8.77 -46.31
CA MET A 24 -65.46 7.58 -47.05
C MET A 24 -64.80 6.29 -46.59
N ALA A 25 -65.16 5.83 -45.38
CA ALA A 25 -65.10 4.41 -45.01
C ALA A 25 -65.95 4.11 -43.76
N GLU A 26 -67.22 4.55 -43.72
CA GLU A 26 -68.23 3.95 -42.84
C GLU A 26 -69.12 3.03 -43.69
N GLY A 27 -68.91 1.72 -43.53
CA GLY A 27 -69.73 0.66 -44.12
C GLY A 27 -69.77 -0.53 -43.17
N HIS A 28 -70.90 -0.69 -42.49
CA HIS A 28 -71.19 -1.66 -41.44
C HIS A 28 -70.80 -3.12 -41.74
N VAL A 29 -70.07 -3.74 -40.81
CA VAL A 29 -70.19 -5.18 -40.50
C VAL A 29 -70.16 -5.35 -38.97
N LEU A 30 -71.26 -5.86 -38.41
CA LEU A 30 -71.33 -6.32 -37.02
C LEU A 30 -70.40 -7.53 -36.83
N LEU A 31 -69.33 -7.38 -36.04
CA LEU A 31 -68.61 -8.50 -35.44
C LEU A 31 -68.21 -8.14 -34.00
N GLN A 32 -68.92 -8.79 -33.08
CA GLN A 32 -68.58 -9.13 -31.68
C GLN A 32 -67.53 -8.29 -30.96
N GLN A 33 -67.96 -7.65 -29.86
CA GLN A 33 -67.07 -7.29 -28.76
C GLN A 33 -66.36 -8.54 -28.24
N GLN A 34 -65.14 -8.80 -28.72
CA GLN A 34 -64.17 -9.60 -28.00
C GLN A 34 -63.26 -8.64 -27.23
N GLN A 35 -63.44 -8.62 -25.91
CA GLN A 35 -62.43 -8.11 -24.99
C GLN A 35 -61.10 -8.78 -25.33
N SER A 36 -60.13 -8.01 -25.83
CA SER A 36 -58.74 -8.45 -25.78
C SER A 36 -58.40 -8.69 -24.31
N PRO A 37 -57.81 -9.83 -23.94
CA PRO A 37 -57.48 -10.09 -22.54
C PRO A 37 -56.54 -8.97 -22.09
N ALA A 38 -56.86 -8.38 -20.94
CA ALA A 38 -55.95 -7.47 -20.26
C ALA A 38 -54.57 -8.14 -20.28
N ILE A 39 -53.60 -7.51 -20.94
CA ILE A 39 -52.22 -7.95 -20.86
C ILE A 39 -51.88 -7.86 -19.38
N ASP A 40 -51.86 -9.02 -18.73
CA ASP A 40 -51.60 -9.11 -17.31
C ASP A 40 -50.22 -8.49 -17.11
N ARG A 41 -50.17 -7.36 -16.41
CA ARG A 41 -48.90 -6.68 -16.11
C ARG A 41 -47.96 -7.63 -15.34
N ALA A 42 -48.49 -8.66 -14.67
CA ALA A 42 -47.70 -9.72 -14.08
C ALA A 42 -47.04 -10.64 -15.14
N ALA A 43 -47.72 -10.96 -16.25
CA ALA A 43 -47.16 -11.73 -17.36
C ALA A 43 -46.09 -10.96 -18.13
N VAL A 44 -46.26 -9.64 -18.32
CA VAL A 44 -45.22 -8.76 -18.90
C VAL A 44 -44.03 -8.63 -17.95
N SER A 45 -44.26 -8.61 -16.64
CA SER A 45 -43.19 -8.64 -15.64
C SER A 45 -42.43 -9.98 -15.67
N HIS A 46 -43.13 -11.09 -15.91
CA HIS A 46 -42.52 -12.41 -16.07
C HIS A 46 -41.72 -12.56 -17.38
N LEU A 47 -42.18 -11.94 -18.47
CA LEU A 47 -41.44 -11.86 -19.75
C LEU A 47 -40.26 -10.89 -19.68
N CYS A 48 -40.35 -9.81 -18.89
CA CYS A 48 -39.24 -8.89 -18.64
C CYS A 48 -38.18 -9.48 -17.70
N LEU A 49 -38.55 -10.45 -16.85
CA LEU A 49 -37.62 -11.25 -16.04
C LEU A 49 -36.84 -12.30 -16.85
N MET A 50 -37.30 -12.64 -18.06
CA MET A 50 -36.61 -13.54 -18.98
C MET A 50 -35.57 -12.82 -19.86
N ASN A 51 -35.60 -11.49 -19.90
CA ASN A 51 -34.60 -10.68 -20.59
C ASN A 51 -33.56 -10.19 -19.59
N ARG A 52 -32.91 -11.14 -18.89
CA ARG A 52 -31.66 -10.82 -18.20
C ARG A 52 -30.66 -10.41 -19.28
N PRO A 53 -30.02 -9.22 -19.20
CA PRO A 53 -28.98 -8.87 -20.14
C PRO A 53 -27.96 -10.00 -20.11
N PHE A 54 -27.57 -10.52 -21.28
CA PHE A 54 -26.62 -11.62 -21.43
C PHE A 54 -25.56 -11.54 -20.33
N HIS A 55 -25.70 -12.38 -19.29
CA HIS A 55 -24.65 -12.50 -18.30
C HIS A 55 -23.45 -13.01 -19.10
N LEU A 56 -22.46 -12.16 -19.34
CA LEU A 56 -21.17 -12.58 -19.88
C LEU A 56 -20.77 -13.80 -19.07
N ARG A 57 -20.76 -14.97 -19.74
CA ARG A 57 -20.36 -16.20 -19.07
C ARG A 57 -18.94 -15.95 -18.59
N PRO A 58 -18.67 -16.08 -17.27
CA PRO A 58 -17.36 -15.76 -16.76
C PRO A 58 -16.33 -16.60 -17.48
N SER A 59 -15.20 -15.98 -17.83
CA SER A 59 -14.13 -16.73 -18.48
C SER A 59 -13.63 -17.84 -17.56
N LEU A 60 -12.99 -18.87 -18.12
CA LEU A 60 -12.36 -19.90 -17.30
C LEU A 60 -11.36 -19.28 -16.31
N VAL A 61 -10.67 -18.21 -16.70
CA VAL A 61 -9.75 -17.47 -15.84
C VAL A 61 -10.50 -16.84 -14.65
N GLU A 62 -11.62 -16.16 -14.89
CA GLU A 62 -12.43 -15.54 -13.84
C GLU A 62 -12.96 -16.56 -12.83
N LEU A 63 -13.29 -17.77 -13.29
CA LEU A 63 -13.72 -18.86 -12.43
C LEU A 63 -12.55 -19.49 -11.64
N CYS A 64 -11.39 -19.64 -12.28
CA CYS A 64 -10.23 -20.29 -11.67
C CYS A 64 -9.47 -19.39 -10.68
N VAL A 65 -9.39 -18.08 -10.91
CA VAL A 65 -8.61 -17.14 -10.07
C VAL A 65 -8.96 -17.23 -8.59
N PRO A 66 -10.24 -17.19 -8.16
CA PRO A 66 -10.61 -17.33 -6.75
C PRO A 66 -10.23 -18.69 -6.15
N ILE A 67 -10.26 -19.76 -6.94
CA ILE A 67 -9.92 -21.12 -6.50
C ILE A 67 -8.39 -21.24 -6.33
N LEU A 68 -7.63 -20.72 -7.30
CA LEU A 68 -6.17 -20.69 -7.25
C LEU A 68 -5.66 -19.87 -6.07
N SER A 69 -6.26 -18.70 -5.82
CA SER A 69 -5.86 -17.81 -4.71
C SER A 69 -6.00 -18.45 -3.32
N LYS A 70 -6.73 -19.56 -3.20
CA LYS A 70 -6.94 -20.31 -1.95
C LYS A 70 -6.07 -21.57 -1.84
N GLN A 71 -5.27 -21.89 -2.85
CA GLN A 71 -4.39 -23.07 -2.78
C GLN A 71 -3.26 -22.82 -1.77
N PRO A 72 -2.88 -23.82 -0.95
CA PRO A 72 -1.82 -23.66 0.04
C PRO A 72 -0.46 -23.35 -0.61
N ASP A 73 -0.19 -23.95 -1.77
CA ASP A 73 1.06 -23.78 -2.51
C ASP A 73 1.02 -22.64 -3.53
N ILE A 74 0.05 -21.71 -3.43
CA ILE A 74 -0.15 -20.69 -4.46
C ILE A 74 1.10 -19.86 -4.73
N LEU A 75 1.87 -19.52 -3.69
CA LEU A 75 3.06 -18.68 -3.83
C LEU A 75 4.15 -19.33 -4.68
N THR A 76 4.35 -20.64 -4.57
CA THR A 76 5.31 -21.36 -5.43
C THR A 76 4.75 -21.54 -6.84
N LEU A 77 3.44 -21.71 -6.98
CA LEU A 77 2.77 -21.80 -8.27
C LEU A 77 2.82 -20.49 -9.08
N LEU A 78 2.88 -19.32 -8.43
CA LEU A 78 2.97 -18.02 -9.12
C LEU A 78 4.13 -17.96 -10.12
N ALA A 79 5.25 -18.62 -9.83
CA ALA A 79 6.43 -18.66 -10.70
C ALA A 79 6.17 -19.36 -12.05
N SER A 80 5.17 -20.25 -12.09
CA SER A 80 4.80 -21.03 -13.28
C SER A 80 3.65 -20.42 -14.07
N LEU A 81 3.00 -19.38 -13.54
CA LEU A 81 1.83 -18.76 -14.18
C LEU A 81 2.22 -17.65 -15.16
N PRO A 82 1.48 -17.48 -16.27
CA PRO A 82 1.65 -16.32 -17.14
C PRO A 82 1.44 -15.01 -16.37
N PRO A 83 2.20 -13.93 -16.66
CA PRO A 83 2.15 -12.67 -15.91
C PRO A 83 0.73 -12.08 -15.77
N ALA A 84 -0.06 -12.13 -16.85
CA ALA A 84 -1.43 -11.60 -16.86
C ALA A 84 -2.39 -12.34 -15.92
N ILE A 85 -2.19 -13.65 -15.72
CA ILE A 85 -2.98 -14.44 -14.76
C ILE A 85 -2.40 -14.24 -13.36
N CYS A 86 -1.08 -14.18 -13.23
CA CYS A 86 -0.38 -13.95 -11.97
C CYS A 86 -0.89 -12.68 -11.27
N SER A 87 -0.97 -11.53 -11.96
CA SER A 87 -1.53 -10.30 -11.40
C SER A 87 -2.99 -10.45 -10.95
N GLN A 88 -3.81 -11.19 -11.69
CA GLN A 88 -5.21 -11.44 -11.31
C GLN A 88 -5.31 -12.30 -10.04
N VAL A 89 -4.49 -13.35 -9.93
CA VAL A 89 -4.40 -14.19 -8.74
C VAL A 89 -3.89 -13.40 -7.54
N ILE A 90 -2.77 -12.68 -7.70
CA ILE A 90 -2.17 -11.84 -6.65
C ILE A 90 -3.17 -10.81 -6.12
N SER A 91 -4.01 -10.24 -7.00
CA SER A 91 -5.05 -9.27 -6.60
C SER A 91 -6.09 -9.83 -5.62
N LYS A 92 -6.18 -11.16 -5.49
CA LYS A 92 -7.12 -11.89 -4.62
C LYS A 92 -6.43 -12.58 -3.44
N LEU A 93 -5.10 -12.54 -3.35
CA LEU A 93 -4.38 -13.15 -2.23
C LEU A 93 -4.70 -12.45 -0.91
N PRO A 94 -4.75 -13.19 0.21
CA PRO A 94 -4.81 -12.58 1.54
C PRO A 94 -3.60 -11.69 1.81
N LEU A 95 -3.79 -10.61 2.57
CA LEU A 95 -2.75 -9.61 2.87
C LEU A 95 -1.98 -9.92 4.17
N ASP A 96 -2.38 -10.96 4.89
CA ASP A 96 -1.79 -11.48 6.14
C ASP A 96 -0.87 -12.69 5.92
N LEU A 97 -0.58 -13.04 4.66
CA LEU A 97 0.30 -14.16 4.32
C LEU A 97 1.73 -14.00 4.90
N PRO A 98 2.42 -15.11 5.25
CA PRO A 98 3.76 -15.08 5.83
C PRO A 98 4.77 -14.28 4.98
N LEU A 99 5.59 -13.45 5.64
CA LEU A 99 6.45 -12.49 4.95
C LEU A 99 7.55 -13.14 4.12
N LEU A 100 8.19 -14.19 4.61
CA LEU A 100 9.31 -14.84 3.91
C LEU A 100 8.94 -15.35 2.50
N PRO A 101 7.90 -16.18 2.32
CA PRO A 101 7.53 -16.62 0.97
C PRO A 101 6.94 -15.47 0.14
N CYS A 102 6.20 -14.53 0.75
CA CYS A 102 5.72 -13.35 0.01
C CYS A 102 6.89 -12.51 -0.53
N SER A 103 7.94 -12.32 0.27
CA SER A 103 9.11 -11.53 -0.13
C SER A 103 9.88 -12.17 -1.29
N GLN A 104 9.83 -13.50 -1.41
CA GLN A 104 10.47 -14.26 -2.48
C GLN A 104 9.64 -14.28 -3.78
N PHE A 105 8.32 -14.49 -3.68
CA PHE A 105 7.49 -14.80 -4.85
C PHE A 105 6.58 -13.66 -5.31
N ILE A 106 6.27 -12.68 -4.46
CA ILE A 106 5.39 -11.56 -4.81
C ILE A 106 6.23 -10.31 -5.12
N HIS A 107 6.27 -9.95 -6.40
CA HIS A 107 6.91 -8.72 -6.90
C HIS A 107 5.90 -7.62 -7.28
N ASP A 108 4.59 -7.91 -7.16
CA ASP A 108 3.52 -7.00 -7.53
C ASP A 108 3.42 -5.82 -6.54
N GLU A 109 3.65 -4.61 -7.04
CA GLU A 109 3.67 -3.39 -6.23
C GLU A 109 2.28 -3.01 -5.69
N GLU A 110 1.20 -3.36 -6.40
CA GLU A 110 -0.17 -3.09 -5.93
C GLU A 110 -0.55 -4.00 -4.75
N TYR A 111 -0.05 -5.24 -4.69
CA TYR A 111 -0.18 -6.09 -3.49
C TYR A 111 0.49 -5.45 -2.28
N TRP A 112 1.75 -5.02 -2.40
CA TRP A 112 2.49 -4.41 -1.30
C TRP A 112 1.90 -3.07 -0.88
N LYS A 113 1.38 -2.29 -1.84
CA LYS A 113 0.62 -1.06 -1.57
C LYS A 113 -0.62 -1.33 -0.73
N LYS A 114 -1.45 -2.29 -1.12
CA LYS A 114 -2.63 -2.68 -0.33
C LYS A 114 -2.22 -3.13 1.08
N ARG A 115 -1.18 -3.95 1.19
CA ARG A 115 -0.67 -4.43 2.47
C ARG A 115 -0.14 -3.31 3.36
N ALA A 116 0.58 -2.34 2.80
CA ALA A 116 1.08 -1.17 3.53
C ALA A 116 -0.06 -0.27 4.00
N LEU A 117 -1.02 0.03 3.14
CA LEU A 117 -2.15 0.89 3.44
C LEU A 117 -3.13 0.28 4.47
N LEU A 118 -3.08 -1.04 4.70
CA LEU A 118 -3.78 -1.66 5.83
C LEU A 118 -3.17 -1.29 7.18
N LYS A 119 -1.85 -1.09 7.26
CA LYS A 119 -1.14 -0.82 8.52
C LYS A 119 -0.91 0.67 8.76
N TRP A 120 -0.52 1.42 7.73
CA TRP A 120 -0.16 2.84 7.86
C TRP A 120 -1.05 3.73 7.00
N LYS A 121 -1.59 4.79 7.62
CA LYS A 121 -2.48 5.76 6.95
C LYS A 121 -1.75 6.71 6.00
N LYS A 122 -0.49 7.01 6.31
CA LYS A 122 0.36 7.91 5.55
C LYS A 122 1.54 7.10 5.04
N CYS A 123 1.57 6.85 3.75
CA CYS A 123 2.68 6.19 3.09
C CYS A 123 3.15 7.06 1.94
N ASP A 124 4.45 7.25 1.81
CA ASP A 124 5.09 7.91 0.69
C ASP A 124 6.29 7.09 0.24
N THR A 125 6.33 6.68 -1.03
CA THR A 125 7.41 5.86 -1.57
C THR A 125 8.65 6.66 -2.01
N SER A 126 8.61 8.00 -1.94
CA SER A 126 9.70 8.86 -2.43
C SER A 126 11.06 8.52 -1.83
N ASN A 127 11.07 8.18 -0.53
CA ASN A 127 12.26 7.84 0.23
C ASN A 127 12.53 6.33 0.27
N HIS A 128 11.75 5.52 -0.44
CA HIS A 128 11.76 4.06 -0.36
C HIS A 128 11.98 3.45 -1.75
N GLY A 129 12.89 4.04 -2.53
CA GLY A 129 13.21 3.58 -3.89
C GLY A 129 12.04 3.64 -4.88
N ARG A 130 10.96 4.38 -4.56
CA ARG A 130 9.68 4.35 -5.29
C ARG A 130 9.07 2.94 -5.38
N SER A 131 9.30 2.11 -4.36
CA SER A 131 8.73 0.76 -4.22
C SER A 131 7.92 0.65 -2.93
N TRP A 132 6.67 0.21 -3.07
CA TRP A 132 5.78 -0.19 -1.98
C TRP A 132 6.29 -1.42 -1.25
N LYS A 133 6.98 -2.34 -1.94
CA LYS A 133 7.60 -3.49 -1.29
C LYS A 133 8.70 -3.04 -0.34
N GLN A 134 9.59 -2.17 -0.81
CA GLN A 134 10.63 -1.57 0.03
C GLN A 134 10.03 -0.82 1.22
N LEU A 135 9.09 0.10 0.96
CA LEU A 135 8.38 0.86 2.00
C LEU A 135 7.78 -0.08 3.05
N PHE A 136 7.06 -1.12 2.61
CA PHE A 136 6.43 -2.05 3.52
C PHE A 136 7.44 -2.72 4.45
N PHE A 137 8.57 -3.23 3.93
CA PHE A 137 9.57 -3.91 4.74
C PHE A 137 10.32 -2.96 5.67
N GLU A 138 10.64 -1.74 5.22
CA GLU A 138 11.28 -0.71 6.04
C GLU A 138 10.38 -0.28 7.20
N CYS A 139 9.12 0.06 6.93
CA CYS A 139 8.16 0.43 7.96
C CYS A 139 7.79 -0.75 8.88
N ASN A 140 7.61 -1.95 8.33
CA ASN A 140 7.27 -3.13 9.15
C ASN A 140 8.38 -3.48 10.12
N LEU A 141 9.64 -3.38 9.68
CA LEU A 141 10.79 -3.65 10.52
C LEU A 141 11.02 -2.53 11.55
N ALA A 142 10.83 -1.27 11.17
CA ALA A 142 10.85 -0.15 12.11
C ALA A 142 9.81 -0.35 13.22
N ASP A 143 8.54 -0.58 12.88
CA ASP A 143 7.48 -0.86 13.85
C ASP A 143 7.84 -2.04 14.77
N ALA A 144 8.39 -3.13 14.22
CA ALA A 144 8.78 -4.28 15.01
C ALA A 144 9.91 -3.94 15.99
N LEU A 145 10.93 -3.21 15.55
CA LEU A 145 12.05 -2.77 16.40
C LEU A 145 11.60 -1.80 17.49
N GLU A 146 10.70 -0.88 17.15
CA GLU A 146 10.18 0.14 18.06
C GLU A 146 9.27 -0.44 19.16
N ASN A 147 8.56 -1.53 18.87
CA ASN A 147 7.61 -2.14 19.79
C ASN A 147 8.13 -3.42 20.46
N PHE A 148 9.35 -3.86 20.13
CA PHE A 148 9.93 -5.10 20.68
C PHE A 148 10.21 -4.96 22.18
N ASP A 149 9.64 -5.87 22.98
CA ASP A 149 9.94 -5.96 24.41
C ASP A 149 10.83 -7.18 24.70
N PRO A 150 12.15 -6.98 24.93
CA PRO A 150 13.08 -8.08 25.20
C PRO A 150 12.83 -8.80 26.54
N THR A 151 11.90 -8.32 27.37
CA THR A 151 11.49 -9.01 28.61
C THR A 151 10.36 -9.99 28.41
N LEU A 152 9.57 -9.82 27.36
CA LEU A 152 8.39 -10.63 27.06
C LEU A 152 8.55 -11.48 25.79
N GLU A 153 9.39 -11.04 24.86
CA GLU A 153 9.56 -11.65 23.54
C GLU A 153 10.95 -12.27 23.36
N ASP A 154 11.01 -13.33 22.54
CA ASP A 154 12.28 -13.94 22.13
C ASP A 154 12.86 -13.24 20.89
N TRP A 155 14.20 -13.19 20.82
CA TRP A 155 14.93 -12.56 19.72
C TRP A 155 14.83 -13.33 18.40
N SER A 156 14.45 -14.61 18.41
CA SER A 156 14.38 -15.43 17.19
C SER A 156 13.42 -14.85 16.15
N GLY A 157 12.22 -14.44 16.56
CA GLY A 157 11.22 -13.86 15.66
C GLY A 157 11.68 -12.54 15.06
N LEU A 158 12.27 -11.66 15.87
CA LEU A 158 12.83 -10.40 15.38
C LEU A 158 13.99 -10.64 14.40
N LYS A 159 14.87 -11.60 14.70
CA LYS A 159 15.99 -11.96 13.83
C LYS A 159 15.50 -12.57 12.51
N GLU A 160 14.51 -13.44 12.54
CA GLU A 160 13.89 -13.99 11.32
C GLU A 160 13.27 -12.88 10.46
N LEU A 161 12.61 -11.91 11.09
CA LEU A 161 12.07 -10.75 10.40
C LEU A 161 13.18 -9.90 9.76
N MET A 162 14.27 -9.64 10.47
CA MET A 162 15.42 -8.92 9.91
C MET A 162 16.02 -9.67 8.71
N GLU A 163 16.23 -10.98 8.84
CA GLU A 163 16.77 -11.82 7.76
C GLU A 163 15.85 -11.85 6.53
N THR A 164 14.54 -11.87 6.75
CA THR A 164 13.53 -11.79 5.69
C THR A 164 13.52 -10.42 5.00
N SER A 165 13.74 -9.35 5.77
CA SER A 165 13.61 -7.96 5.32
C SER A 165 14.90 -7.40 4.71
N LYS A 166 16.06 -7.98 5.02
CA LYS A 166 17.39 -7.41 4.73
C LYS A 166 17.61 -6.96 3.29
N ARG A 167 17.02 -7.65 2.30
CA ARG A 167 17.18 -7.33 0.87
C ARG A 167 16.39 -6.11 0.41
N PHE A 168 15.46 -5.65 1.23
CA PHE A 168 14.52 -4.58 0.90
C PHE A 168 14.74 -3.35 1.78
N VAL A 169 15.43 -3.49 2.90
CA VAL A 169 15.67 -2.41 3.87
C VAL A 169 16.97 -1.67 3.52
N HIS A 170 16.81 -0.46 2.99
CA HIS A 170 17.91 0.45 2.64
C HIS A 170 17.84 1.73 3.48
N ASN A 171 16.63 2.22 3.77
CA ASN A 171 16.38 3.40 4.56
C ASN A 171 15.54 3.01 5.78
N LEU A 172 16.17 3.00 6.95
CA LEU A 172 15.54 2.59 8.20
C LEU A 172 15.44 3.79 9.14
N GLU A 173 14.21 4.19 9.46
CA GLU A 173 13.93 5.27 10.40
C GLU A 173 13.28 4.69 11.66
N ILE A 174 13.98 4.80 12.78
CA ILE A 174 13.54 4.34 14.10
C ILE A 174 13.45 5.56 15.01
N HIS A 175 12.24 5.87 15.43
CA HIS A 175 11.90 7.02 16.24
C HIS A 175 11.81 6.71 17.73
N GLN A 176 11.88 5.44 18.11
CA GLN A 176 12.03 5.02 19.50
C GLN A 176 12.72 3.67 19.58
N LEU A 177 13.98 3.65 19.98
CA LEU A 177 14.71 2.42 20.24
C LEU A 177 14.93 2.27 21.75
N PRO A 178 14.42 1.20 22.39
CA PRO A 178 14.82 0.86 23.74
C PRO A 178 16.33 0.60 23.79
N SER A 179 17.06 1.18 24.75
CA SER A 179 18.52 1.01 24.91
C SER A 179 18.96 -0.47 25.00
N ARG A 180 18.04 -1.39 25.35
CA ARG A 180 18.31 -2.84 25.38
C ARG A 180 18.47 -3.46 23.98
N ILE A 181 17.96 -2.84 22.93
CA ILE A 181 18.19 -3.26 21.54
C ILE A 181 19.47 -2.59 21.07
N GLY A 182 20.59 -3.31 21.20
CA GLY A 182 21.88 -2.81 20.74
C GLY A 182 21.89 -2.60 19.23
N ALA A 183 22.36 -1.44 18.78
CA ALA A 183 22.56 -1.13 17.35
C ALA A 183 23.42 -2.19 16.62
N CYS A 184 24.23 -2.95 17.37
CA CYS A 184 25.04 -4.06 16.86
C CYS A 184 24.23 -5.06 16.03
N MET A 185 23.05 -5.47 16.49
CA MET A 185 22.23 -6.44 15.76
C MET A 185 21.72 -5.88 14.43
N ILE A 186 21.32 -4.60 14.42
CA ILE A 186 20.88 -3.90 13.21
C ILE A 186 22.03 -3.89 12.19
N PHE A 187 23.24 -3.52 12.62
CA PHE A 187 24.40 -3.44 11.73
C PHE A 187 24.88 -4.80 11.24
N GLU A 188 24.92 -5.81 12.09
CA GLU A 188 25.34 -7.17 11.72
C GLU A 188 24.44 -7.77 10.63
N VAL A 189 23.12 -7.59 10.74
CA VAL A 189 22.16 -8.22 9.82
C VAL A 189 21.85 -7.35 8.61
N LEU A 190 21.69 -6.03 8.80
CA LEU A 190 21.19 -5.10 7.79
C LEU A 190 22.26 -4.16 7.24
N GLY A 191 23.40 -4.02 7.93
CA GLY A 191 24.39 -2.97 7.64
C GLY A 191 24.86 -2.93 6.19
N ARG A 192 24.99 -4.07 5.52
CA ARG A 192 25.45 -4.16 4.12
C ARG A 192 24.46 -3.62 3.08
N GLN A 193 23.22 -3.36 3.48
CA GLN A 193 22.13 -2.92 2.58
C GLN A 193 21.66 -1.50 2.94
N LEU A 194 21.88 -1.06 4.17
CA LEU A 194 21.50 0.27 4.63
C LEU A 194 22.29 1.38 3.91
N SER A 195 21.57 2.30 3.30
CA SER A 195 22.06 3.59 2.79
C SER A 195 21.77 4.74 3.76
N SER A 196 20.63 4.67 4.46
CA SER A 196 20.22 5.67 5.44
C SER A 196 19.73 5.02 6.73
N LEU A 197 20.21 5.51 7.85
CA LEU A 197 19.78 5.07 9.18
C LEU A 197 19.48 6.28 10.05
N LYS A 198 18.27 6.30 10.61
CA LYS A 198 17.89 7.22 11.68
C LYS A 198 17.57 6.42 12.94
N LEU A 199 18.20 6.77 14.05
CA LEU A 199 17.94 6.17 15.35
C LEU A 199 17.64 7.27 16.38
N GLU A 200 16.50 7.18 17.05
CA GLU A 200 16.16 7.96 18.25
C GLU A 200 15.99 7.00 19.42
N TYR A 201 16.84 7.09 20.44
CA TYR A 201 16.76 6.29 21.67
C TYR A 201 15.78 6.90 22.65
N GLY A 202 14.74 6.14 23.00
CA GLY A 202 13.70 6.63 23.89
C GLY A 202 12.51 5.70 23.99
N TRP A 203 11.55 6.12 24.82
CA TRP A 203 10.29 5.42 24.99
C TRP A 203 9.15 6.45 24.92
N LYS A 204 8.58 6.64 23.72
CA LYS A 204 7.60 7.72 23.48
C LYS A 204 6.23 7.45 24.12
N ASN A 205 5.93 6.18 24.43
CA ASN A 205 4.65 5.76 24.99
C ASN A 205 4.67 5.55 26.52
N ALA A 206 5.56 6.22 27.25
CA ALA A 206 5.69 6.06 28.71
C ALA A 206 4.44 6.51 29.51
N GLY A 207 3.58 7.37 28.95
CA GLY A 207 2.43 7.93 29.67
C GLY A 207 2.87 8.63 30.96
N MET A 208 2.26 8.26 32.09
CA MET A 208 2.62 8.79 33.42
C MET A 208 3.84 8.10 34.06
N LEU A 209 4.38 7.03 33.45
CA LEU A 209 5.54 6.29 33.93
C LEU A 209 6.83 6.89 33.33
N TYR A 210 6.98 8.21 33.47
CA TYR A 210 8.16 8.93 32.99
C TYR A 210 9.40 8.44 33.74
N ASP A 211 10.36 7.95 32.97
CA ASP A 211 11.66 7.52 33.47
C ASP A 211 12.74 8.18 32.58
N PRO A 212 13.42 9.24 33.07
CA PRO A 212 14.49 9.93 32.33
C PRO A 212 15.57 8.96 31.84
N ASP A 213 15.82 7.88 32.58
CA ASP A 213 16.86 6.92 32.24
C ASP A 213 16.50 6.09 31.01
N LYS A 214 15.24 6.08 30.56
CA LYS A 214 14.84 5.43 29.31
C LYS A 214 15.04 6.27 28.07
N PHE A 215 15.49 7.51 28.20
CA PHE A 215 15.70 8.44 27.09
C PHE A 215 17.19 8.65 26.80
N GLY A 216 17.46 8.87 25.52
CA GLY A 216 18.79 9.17 25.01
C GLY A 216 19.71 7.96 24.94
N MET A 217 20.74 8.11 24.13
CA MET A 217 21.74 7.08 23.90
C MET A 217 22.67 6.98 25.12
N LYS A 218 22.82 5.77 25.68
CA LYS A 218 23.76 5.54 26.78
C LYS A 218 25.18 5.41 26.26
N VAL A 219 26.17 5.58 27.15
CA VAL A 219 27.59 5.40 26.79
C VAL A 219 27.86 3.99 26.26
N SER A 220 27.21 2.97 26.83
CA SER A 220 27.25 1.58 26.33
C SER A 220 26.73 1.46 24.90
N ASP A 221 25.65 2.17 24.58
CA ASP A 221 25.06 2.18 23.24
C ASP A 221 25.99 2.86 22.25
N CYS A 222 26.60 3.98 22.63
CA CYS A 222 27.60 4.67 21.80
C CYS A 222 28.81 3.77 21.48
N LEU A 223 29.30 3.02 22.48
CA LEU A 223 30.40 2.07 22.29
C LEU A 223 30.01 0.93 21.35
N ALA A 224 28.84 0.31 21.58
CA ALA A 224 28.34 -0.77 20.73
C ALA A 224 28.10 -0.29 19.29
N PHE A 225 27.50 0.89 19.12
CA PHE A 225 27.29 1.53 17.82
C PHE A 225 28.64 1.77 17.12
N SER A 226 29.57 2.44 17.80
CA SER A 226 30.90 2.74 17.24
C SER A 226 31.66 1.47 16.84
N ALA A 227 31.51 0.39 17.61
CA ALA A 227 32.19 -0.87 17.34
C ALA A 227 31.56 -1.67 16.20
N SER A 228 30.27 -1.48 15.91
CA SER A 228 29.53 -2.25 14.89
C SER A 228 29.31 -1.49 13.58
N LEU A 229 29.60 -0.19 13.54
CA LEU A 229 29.44 0.63 12.35
C LEU A 229 30.20 0.11 11.12
N TYR A 230 31.29 -0.65 11.30
CA TYR A 230 32.07 -1.22 10.18
C TYR A 230 31.27 -2.23 9.34
N PHE A 231 30.21 -2.83 9.87
CA PHE A 231 29.32 -3.69 9.07
C PHE A 231 28.50 -2.89 8.05
N ALA A 232 28.34 -1.58 8.27
CA ALA A 232 27.47 -0.68 7.52
C ALA A 232 28.14 -0.06 6.29
N THR A 233 28.88 -0.85 5.51
CA THR A 233 29.78 -0.32 4.46
C THR A 233 29.10 0.51 3.36
N THR A 234 27.78 0.42 3.21
CA THR A 234 26.98 1.19 2.23
C THR A 234 26.31 2.42 2.83
N LEU A 235 26.42 2.63 4.14
CA LEU A 235 25.72 3.71 4.85
C LEU A 235 26.33 5.06 4.48
N THR A 236 25.51 5.92 3.86
CA THR A 236 25.90 7.27 3.46
C THR A 236 25.28 8.34 4.36
N ASN A 237 24.13 8.03 4.96
CA ASN A 237 23.34 8.96 5.75
C ASN A 237 23.10 8.38 7.14
N LEU A 238 23.55 9.09 8.16
CA LEU A 238 23.29 8.75 9.55
C LEU A 238 22.64 9.92 10.29
N ASP A 239 21.49 9.66 10.88
CA ASP A 239 20.76 10.60 11.72
C ASP A 239 20.69 10.07 13.14
N LEU A 240 21.39 10.77 14.05
CA LEU A 240 21.37 10.54 15.49
C LEU A 240 20.83 11.79 16.21
N SER A 241 19.93 12.54 15.57
CA SER A 241 19.24 13.64 16.22
C SER A 241 18.39 13.19 17.41
N CYS A 242 18.13 14.09 18.36
CA CYS A 242 17.26 13.83 19.52
C CYS A 242 17.69 12.67 20.43
N ASN A 243 19.01 12.46 20.61
CA ASN A 243 19.55 11.33 21.37
C ASN A 243 20.23 11.71 22.70
N HIS A 244 20.11 12.95 23.17
CA HIS A 244 20.79 13.44 24.38
C HIS A 244 22.31 13.14 24.38
N LEU A 245 22.93 13.25 23.20
CA LEU A 245 24.38 13.10 23.05
C LEU A 245 25.08 14.33 23.62
N ASP A 246 25.98 14.12 24.56
CA ASP A 246 26.91 15.12 25.09
C ASP A 246 28.27 14.99 24.38
N ASP A 247 29.21 15.88 24.70
CA ASP A 247 30.52 15.93 24.05
C ASP A 247 31.29 14.61 24.17
N ASP A 248 31.15 13.89 25.28
CA ASP A 248 31.87 12.63 25.50
C ASP A 248 31.26 11.47 24.70
N LYS A 249 29.94 11.37 24.64
CA LYS A 249 29.24 10.41 23.76
C LYS A 249 29.55 10.67 22.29
N VAL A 250 29.58 11.94 21.86
CA VAL A 250 29.94 12.30 20.48
C VAL A 250 31.39 11.90 20.18
N LYS A 251 32.34 12.15 21.09
CA LYS A 251 33.73 11.69 20.90
C LYS A 251 33.82 10.17 20.72
N ILE A 252 33.02 9.39 21.45
CA ILE A 252 32.97 7.93 21.30
C ILE A 252 32.46 7.56 19.91
N LEU A 253 31.33 8.12 19.49
CA LEU A 253 30.71 7.86 18.19
C LEU A 253 31.66 8.22 17.03
N LEU A 254 32.32 9.38 17.10
CA LEU A 254 33.24 9.85 16.08
C LEU A 254 34.45 8.91 15.89
N LYS A 255 34.93 8.25 16.95
CA LYS A 255 36.02 7.26 16.82
C LYS A 255 35.67 6.13 15.85
N GLY A 256 34.43 5.64 15.86
CA GLY A 256 33.95 4.64 14.90
C GLY A 256 33.69 5.19 13.51
N MET A 257 33.27 6.46 13.41
CA MET A 257 32.96 7.10 12.13
C MET A 257 34.20 7.50 11.34
N MET A 258 35.31 7.83 12.02
CA MET A 258 36.55 8.26 11.36
C MET A 258 37.11 7.24 10.36
N SER A 259 36.85 5.95 10.57
CA SER A 259 37.29 4.87 9.68
C SER A 259 36.20 4.41 8.70
N HIS A 260 35.03 5.05 8.68
CA HIS A 260 33.91 4.59 7.86
C HIS A 260 34.11 4.97 6.37
N PRO A 261 33.98 4.02 5.43
CA PRO A 261 34.37 4.25 4.03
C PRO A 261 33.42 5.16 3.25
N CYS A 262 32.14 5.19 3.62
CA CYS A 262 31.09 5.78 2.78
C CYS A 262 30.19 6.79 3.50
N LEU A 263 30.47 7.15 4.75
CA LEU A 263 29.58 8.04 5.51
C LEU A 263 29.75 9.48 4.99
N LEU A 264 28.69 10.05 4.41
CA LEU A 264 28.73 11.38 3.79
C LEU A 264 27.95 12.43 4.57
N ARG A 265 26.88 12.02 5.26
CA ARG A 265 26.00 12.92 6.00
C ARG A 265 25.79 12.40 7.42
N LEU A 266 26.03 13.28 8.39
CA LEU A 266 25.81 13.04 9.79
C LEU A 266 24.90 14.14 10.34
N ASN A 267 23.76 13.76 10.90
CA ASN A 267 22.86 14.67 11.60
C ASN A 267 22.95 14.43 13.11
N LEU A 268 23.35 15.45 13.86
CA LEU A 268 23.42 15.46 15.33
C LEU A 268 22.53 16.55 15.94
N CYS A 269 21.56 17.10 15.20
CA CYS A 269 20.67 18.15 15.70
C CYS A 269 19.90 17.71 16.96
N HIS A 270 19.51 18.67 17.80
CA HIS A 270 18.76 18.41 19.04
C HIS A 270 19.45 17.41 19.99
N ASN A 271 20.76 17.54 20.12
CA ASN A 271 21.57 16.90 21.15
C ASN A 271 22.15 17.97 22.11
N ARG A 272 22.91 17.55 23.13
CA ARG A 272 23.50 18.41 24.17
C ARG A 272 25.00 18.66 23.94
N VAL A 273 25.38 18.88 22.69
CA VAL A 273 26.78 19.05 22.28
C VAL A 273 27.18 20.51 22.51
N GLY A 274 28.26 20.74 23.24
CA GLY A 274 28.69 22.09 23.64
C GLY A 274 27.79 22.76 24.68
N ASP A 275 26.79 22.06 25.22
CA ASP A 275 26.06 22.49 26.40
C ASP A 275 26.96 22.25 27.62
N GLU A 276 27.87 23.19 27.90
CA GLU A 276 28.49 23.25 29.23
C GLU A 276 27.34 23.49 30.23
N GLU A 277 27.15 22.56 31.18
CA GLU A 277 26.23 22.77 32.28
C GLU A 277 26.61 24.09 32.98
N ARG A 278 25.90 25.18 32.66
CA ARG A 278 26.00 26.43 33.41
C ARG A 278 25.35 26.16 34.76
N ILE A 279 26.19 25.74 35.70
CA ILE A 279 25.93 25.70 37.15
C ILE A 279 25.61 27.12 37.63
#